data_AF-G4D0E9-F1
#
_entry.id   AF-G4D0E9-F1
#
_cell.length_a   1.000
_cell.length_b   1.000
_cell.length_c   1.000
_cell.angle_alpha   90.00
_cell.angle_beta   90.00
_cell.angle_gamma   90.00
#
_symmetry.space_group_name_H-M   'P 1'
#
loop_
_entity.id
_entity.type
_entity.pdbx_description
1 polymer ?
#
loop_
_entity_poly.entity_id
_entity_poly.type
_entity_poly.pdbx_seq_one_letter_code
_entity_poly.pdbx_strand_id
1 'polypeptide(L)'
;MSGNKREQEMTWTNELRIALEPTAARLAAERADGADLKLLQDAVSGMTEAIRNGDSKGLAHHDHAFHRGLLAATRNPLYVAHVPMMLSYLAEQYEDRELTEEDRANLVQHRDILDAITMSDLDAAERATRALVLGSDRVISQAAF
;
A
#
# COMPACT_ATOMS: atom_id res chain seq x y z
N MET A 1 1.20 16.64 -24.51
CA MET A 1 2.24 17.20 -23.60
C MET A 1 2.01 16.86 -22.11
N SER A 2 0.99 16.07 -21.74
CA SER A 2 0.63 15.78 -20.33
C SER A 2 1.30 14.52 -19.72
N GLY A 3 1.92 13.65 -20.52
CA GLY A 3 2.48 12.37 -20.04
C GLY A 3 3.67 12.52 -19.09
N ASN A 4 4.60 13.43 -19.41
CA ASN A 4 5.83 13.64 -18.65
C ASN A 4 5.59 14.13 -17.21
N LYS A 5 4.56 14.97 -16.98
CA LYS A 5 4.24 15.46 -15.62
C LYS A 5 3.70 14.33 -14.74
N ARG A 6 2.85 13.47 -15.30
CA ARG A 6 2.21 12.37 -14.57
C ARG A 6 3.23 11.33 -14.15
N GLU A 7 4.02 10.82 -15.09
CA GLU A 7 5.10 9.86 -14.80
C GLU A 7 6.03 10.38 -13.70
N GLN A 8 6.36 11.66 -13.75
CA GLN A 8 7.21 12.28 -12.74
C GLN A 8 6.53 12.37 -11.35
N GLU A 9 5.24 12.68 -11.29
CA GLU A 9 4.46 12.63 -10.04
C GLU A 9 4.37 11.19 -9.48
N MET A 10 4.28 10.20 -10.36
CA MET A 10 4.32 8.77 -9.98
C MET A 10 5.65 8.40 -9.34
N THR A 11 6.76 8.79 -9.97
CA THR A 11 8.12 8.56 -9.47
C THR A 11 8.30 9.21 -8.10
N TRP A 12 7.97 10.49 -7.94
CA TRP A 12 8.11 11.18 -6.65
C TRP A 12 7.27 10.55 -5.54
N THR A 13 6.06 10.08 -5.88
CA THR A 13 5.21 9.40 -4.90
C THR A 13 5.85 8.09 -4.46
N ASN A 14 6.34 7.27 -5.39
CA ASN A 14 7.00 6.02 -5.03
C ASN A 14 8.30 6.25 -4.25
N GLU A 15 9.11 7.25 -4.59
CA GLU A 15 10.29 7.63 -3.79
C GLU A 15 9.93 7.89 -2.33
N LEU A 16 8.84 8.63 -2.08
CA LEU A 16 8.33 8.85 -0.73
C LEU A 16 7.80 7.57 -0.08
N ARG A 17 7.09 6.71 -0.81
CA ARG A 17 6.60 5.42 -0.30
C ARG A 17 7.76 4.53 0.16
N ILE A 18 8.82 4.42 -0.63
CA ILE A 18 10.04 3.66 -0.31
C ILE A 18 10.72 4.19 0.95
N ALA A 19 10.75 5.52 1.10
CA ALA A 19 11.38 6.17 2.24
C ALA A 19 10.55 6.06 3.53
N LEU A 20 9.22 6.12 3.43
CA LEU A 20 8.34 6.29 4.59
C LEU A 20 7.62 5.01 5.02
N GLU A 21 7.03 4.26 4.09
CA GLU A 21 6.14 3.14 4.44
C GLU A 21 6.84 2.01 5.20
N PRO A 22 8.07 1.57 4.85
CA PRO A 22 8.75 0.53 5.61
C PRO A 22 8.98 0.92 7.08
N THR A 23 9.42 2.16 7.32
CA THR A 23 9.59 2.66 8.69
C THR A 23 8.23 2.85 9.38
N ALA A 24 7.18 3.24 8.65
CA ALA A 24 5.83 3.31 9.20
C ALA A 24 5.34 1.92 9.65
N ALA A 25 5.57 0.88 8.86
CA ALA A 25 5.18 -0.48 9.21
C ALA A 25 5.91 -0.99 10.46
N ARG A 26 7.20 -0.68 10.59
CA ARG A 26 7.96 -0.94 11.81
C ARG A 26 7.32 -0.27 13.03
N LEU A 27 6.97 1.01 12.92
CA LEU A 27 6.33 1.76 14.01
C LEU A 27 4.91 1.24 14.31
N ALA A 28 4.16 0.83 13.28
CA ALA A 28 2.85 0.23 13.44
C ALA A 28 2.94 -1.11 14.19
N ALA A 29 3.92 -1.97 13.87
CA ALA A 29 4.15 -3.22 14.60
C ALA A 29 4.45 -3.01 16.09
N GLU A 30 5.05 -1.87 16.45
CA GLU A 30 5.30 -1.48 17.83
C GLU A 30 4.07 -0.87 18.54
N ARG A 31 3.21 -0.15 17.81
CA ARG A 31 2.25 0.80 18.39
C ARG A 31 0.77 0.53 18.08
N ALA A 32 0.49 -0.33 17.10
CA ALA A 32 -0.88 -0.62 16.69
C ALA A 32 -1.68 -1.20 17.86
N ASP A 33 -2.93 -0.75 17.99
CA ASP A 33 -3.90 -1.36 18.89
C ASP A 33 -4.87 -2.28 18.14
N GLY A 34 -5.80 -2.89 18.87
CA GLY A 34 -6.80 -3.78 18.28
C GLY A 34 -7.71 -3.10 17.24
N ALA A 35 -7.94 -1.78 17.33
CA ALA A 35 -8.72 -1.06 16.34
C ALA A 35 -7.91 -0.85 15.04
N ASP A 36 -6.62 -0.54 15.16
CA ASP A 36 -5.71 -0.45 14.02
C ASP A 36 -5.62 -1.80 13.29
N LEU A 37 -5.41 -2.90 14.03
CA LEU A 37 -5.35 -4.26 13.46
C LEU A 37 -6.65 -4.62 12.74
N LYS A 38 -7.80 -4.28 13.33
CA LYS A 38 -9.10 -4.54 12.69
C LYS A 38 -9.23 -3.79 11.36
N LEU A 39 -8.81 -2.52 11.30
CA LEU A 39 -8.88 -1.73 10.06
C LEU A 39 -7.99 -2.33 8.96
N LEU A 40 -6.77 -2.75 9.31
CA LEU A 40 -5.86 -3.40 8.37
C LEU A 40 -6.42 -4.74 7.88
N GLN A 41 -7.01 -5.53 8.78
CA GLN A 41 -7.63 -6.81 8.44
C GLN A 41 -8.86 -6.63 7.54
N ASP A 42 -9.73 -5.68 7.85
CA ASP A 42 -10.90 -5.34 7.02
C ASP A 42 -10.47 -4.94 5.60
N ALA A 43 -9.37 -4.17 5.47
CA ALA A 43 -8.81 -3.79 4.17
C ALA A 43 -8.28 -5.00 3.39
N VAL A 44 -7.51 -5.90 4.02
CA VAL A 44 -7.04 -7.15 3.37
C VAL A 44 -8.20 -8.06 2.95
N SER A 45 -9.23 -8.19 3.78
CA SER A 45 -10.44 -8.93 3.43
C SER A 45 -11.17 -8.29 2.24
N GLY A 46 -11.29 -6.96 2.22
CA GLY A 46 -11.87 -6.23 1.10
C GLY A 46 -11.12 -6.42 -0.21
N MET A 47 -9.78 -6.32 -0.20
CA MET A 47 -8.95 -6.62 -1.38
C MET A 47 -9.14 -8.06 -1.87
N THR A 48 -9.29 -9.01 -0.94
CA THR A 48 -9.53 -10.43 -1.27
C THR A 48 -10.86 -10.60 -2.01
N GLU A 49 -11.94 -10.01 -1.51
CA GLU A 49 -13.26 -10.09 -2.17
C GLU A 49 -13.28 -9.35 -3.51
N ALA A 50 -12.61 -8.20 -3.60
CA ALA A 50 -12.47 -7.47 -4.84
C ALA A 50 -11.78 -8.31 -5.94
N ILE A 51 -10.67 -8.99 -5.59
CA ILE A 51 -9.99 -9.92 -6.51
C ILE A 51 -10.90 -11.05 -6.96
N ARG A 52 -11.66 -11.65 -6.04
CA ARG A 52 -12.60 -12.75 -6.38
C ARG A 52 -13.69 -12.32 -7.34
N ASN A 53 -14.11 -11.06 -7.27
CA ASN A 53 -15.20 -10.51 -8.07
C ASN A 53 -14.72 -9.79 -9.34
N GLY A 54 -13.41 -9.69 -9.58
CA GLY A 54 -12.87 -8.91 -10.69
C GLY A 54 -13.10 -7.40 -10.54
N ASP A 55 -13.26 -6.91 -9.31
CA ASP A 55 -13.59 -5.51 -9.00
C ASP A 55 -12.32 -4.68 -8.80
N SER A 56 -11.79 -4.07 -9.87
CA SER A 56 -10.59 -3.25 -9.80
C SER A 56 -10.76 -2.00 -8.92
N LYS A 57 -11.95 -1.40 -8.90
CA LYS A 57 -12.27 -0.23 -8.08
C LYS A 57 -12.33 -0.58 -6.60
N GLY A 58 -12.95 -1.72 -6.27
CA GLY A 58 -12.96 -2.27 -4.92
C GLY A 58 -11.55 -2.59 -4.42
N LEU A 59 -10.71 -3.19 -5.28
CA LEU A 59 -9.32 -3.50 -4.94
C LEU A 59 -8.56 -2.22 -4.57
N ALA A 60 -8.64 -1.19 -5.42
CA ALA A 60 -8.05 0.12 -5.17
C ALA A 60 -8.51 0.72 -3.85
N HIS A 61 -9.82 0.74 -3.63
CA HIS A 61 -10.40 1.32 -2.42
C HIS A 61 -9.82 0.69 -1.15
N HIS A 62 -9.69 -0.64 -1.15
CA HIS A 62 -9.19 -1.37 0.00
C HIS A 62 -7.66 -1.30 0.16
N ASP A 63 -6.90 -1.28 -0.93
CA ASP A 63 -5.45 -1.01 -0.93
C ASP A 63 -5.14 0.36 -0.28
N HIS A 64 -5.87 1.40 -0.68
CA HIS A 64 -5.77 2.73 -0.08
C HIS A 64 -6.12 2.75 1.41
N ALA A 65 -7.18 2.00 1.78
CA ALA A 65 -7.59 1.90 3.17
C ALA A 65 -6.49 1.24 4.02
N PHE A 66 -5.79 0.24 3.47
CA PHE A 66 -4.67 -0.41 4.14
C PHE A 66 -3.52 0.56 4.38
N HIS A 67 -3.02 1.24 3.34
CA HIS A 67 -1.90 2.18 3.47
C HIS A 67 -2.22 3.34 4.43
N ARG A 68 -3.45 3.86 4.39
CA ARG A 68 -3.90 4.88 5.36
C ARG A 68 -3.91 4.35 6.79
N GLY A 69 -4.44 3.14 6.99
CA GLY A 69 -4.46 2.48 8.30
C GLY A 69 -3.06 2.26 8.85
N LEU A 70 -2.14 1.80 8.00
CA LEU A 70 -0.75 1.55 8.34
C LEU A 70 -0.06 2.82 8.83
N LEU A 71 -0.21 3.93 8.10
CA LEU A 71 0.37 5.22 8.47
C LEU A 71 -0.26 5.79 9.75
N ALA A 72 -1.57 5.59 9.97
CA ALA A 72 -2.24 6.00 11.19
C ALA A 72 -1.76 5.21 12.43
N ALA A 73 -1.52 3.91 12.26
CA ALA A 73 -1.04 3.02 13.31
C ALA A 73 0.36 3.40 13.85
N THR A 74 1.11 4.23 13.12
CA THR A 74 2.38 4.81 13.62
C THR A 74 2.20 5.69 14.86
N ARG A 75 0.98 6.17 15.12
CA ARG A 75 0.65 7.19 16.14
C ARG A 75 1.49 8.46 16.00
N ASN A 76 1.91 8.76 14.77
CA ASN A 76 2.68 9.96 14.44
C ASN A 76 1.89 10.80 13.41
N PRO A 77 1.35 11.97 13.82
CA PRO A 77 0.58 12.84 12.93
C PRO A 77 1.32 13.27 11.66
N LEU A 78 2.65 13.28 11.66
CA LEU A 78 3.44 13.62 10.47
C LEU A 78 3.32 12.56 9.38
N TYR A 79 3.29 11.27 9.72
CA TYR A 79 3.02 10.21 8.74
C TYR A 79 1.61 10.33 8.16
N VAL A 80 0.62 10.64 9.01
CA VAL A 80 -0.77 10.81 8.58
C VAL A 80 -0.94 11.99 7.63
N ALA A 81 -0.20 13.08 7.84
CA ALA A 81 -0.26 14.27 6.98
C ALA A 81 0.16 14.00 5.52
N HIS A 82 0.97 12.96 5.27
CA HIS A 82 1.40 12.57 3.93
C HIS A 82 0.40 11.67 3.19
N VAL A 83 -0.56 11.05 3.90
CA VAL A 83 -1.57 10.13 3.33
C VAL A 83 -2.27 10.70 2.10
N PRO A 84 -2.83 11.93 2.09
CA PRO A 84 -3.59 12.43 0.94
C PRO A 84 -2.75 12.52 -0.34
N MET A 85 -1.45 12.81 -0.21
CA MET A 85 -0.51 12.88 -1.33
C MET A 85 -0.25 11.50 -1.93
N MET A 86 -0.10 10.47 -1.08
CA MET A 86 0.13 9.09 -1.51
C MET A 86 -1.12 8.44 -2.11
N LEU A 87 -2.30 8.73 -1.55
CA LEU A 87 -3.56 8.14 -2.01
C LEU A 87 -4.03 8.75 -3.34
N SER A 88 -3.85 10.05 -3.58
CA SER A 88 -4.28 10.67 -4.85
C SER A 88 -3.66 9.99 -6.08
N TYR A 89 -2.44 9.50 -5.92
CA TYR A 89 -1.68 8.76 -6.94
C TYR A 89 -2.22 7.33 -7.19
N LEU A 90 -2.53 6.59 -6.13
CA LEU A 90 -2.99 5.20 -6.24
C LEU A 90 -4.43 5.12 -6.79
N ALA A 91 -5.26 6.16 -6.67
CA ALA A 91 -6.66 6.12 -7.11
C ALA A 91 -6.78 6.08 -8.64
N GLU A 92 -5.80 6.65 -9.35
CA GLU A 92 -5.81 6.78 -10.80
C GLU A 92 -5.26 5.52 -11.51
N GLN A 93 -4.60 4.61 -10.79
CA GLN A 93 -4.07 3.35 -11.36
C GLN A 93 -5.12 2.25 -11.55
N TYR A 94 -6.33 2.44 -11.01
CA TYR A 94 -7.40 1.44 -11.03
C TYR A 94 -8.64 1.98 -11.75
N GLU A 95 -8.44 2.44 -12.98
CA GLU A 95 -9.53 2.54 -13.95
C GLU A 95 -10.18 1.15 -14.17
N ASP A 96 -11.34 1.08 -14.85
CA ASP A 96 -11.95 -0.22 -15.20
C ASP A 96 -10.96 -1.04 -16.05
N ARG A 97 -10.26 -1.96 -15.39
CA ARG A 97 -9.26 -2.85 -15.99
C ARG A 97 -9.42 -4.26 -15.44
N GLU A 98 -8.96 -5.23 -16.20
CA GLU A 98 -8.86 -6.60 -15.72
C GLU A 98 -7.79 -6.71 -14.62
N LEU A 99 -8.07 -7.55 -13.62
CA LEU A 99 -7.15 -7.84 -12.53
C LEU A 99 -6.10 -8.87 -12.96
N THR A 100 -4.84 -8.58 -12.66
CA THR A 100 -3.67 -9.36 -13.11
C THR A 100 -3.21 -10.35 -12.04
N GLU A 101 -2.25 -11.22 -12.38
CA GLU A 101 -1.54 -12.04 -11.37
C GLU A 101 -0.74 -11.18 -10.40
N GLU A 102 -0.33 -9.99 -10.82
CA GLU A 102 0.39 -9.05 -9.98
C GLU A 102 -0.51 -8.47 -8.88
N ASP A 103 -1.78 -8.15 -9.18
CA ASP A 103 -2.74 -7.75 -8.15
C ASP A 103 -2.88 -8.83 -7.06
N ARG A 104 -2.86 -10.11 -7.47
CA ARG A 104 -2.88 -11.26 -6.55
C ARG A 104 -1.60 -11.36 -5.72
N ALA A 105 -0.44 -11.14 -6.33
CA ALA A 105 0.83 -11.12 -5.63
C ALA A 105 0.93 -9.97 -4.61
N ASN A 106 0.44 -8.78 -4.98
CA ASN A 106 0.38 -7.62 -4.09
C ASN A 106 -0.53 -7.90 -2.88
N LEU A 107 -1.67 -8.59 -3.06
CA LEU A 107 -2.49 -9.02 -1.93
C LEU A 107 -1.74 -9.95 -0.96
N VAL A 108 -0.90 -10.85 -1.46
CA VAL A 108 -0.07 -11.72 -0.60
C VAL A 108 0.88 -10.87 0.25
N GLN A 109 1.55 -9.90 -0.36
CA GLN A 109 2.45 -9.00 0.36
C GLN A 109 1.72 -8.14 1.42
N HIS A 110 0.50 -7.68 1.14
CA HIS A 110 -0.32 -7.00 2.15
C HIS A 110 -0.64 -7.88 3.35
N ARG A 111 -0.89 -9.18 3.13
CA ARG A 111 -1.09 -10.16 4.22
C ARG A 111 0.18 -10.34 5.04
N ASP A 112 1.35 -10.44 4.39
CA ASP A 112 2.64 -10.58 5.08
C ASP A 112 2.91 -9.38 6.02
N ILE A 113 2.56 -8.16 5.59
CA ILE A 113 2.67 -6.95 6.41
C ILE A 113 1.70 -7.02 7.61
N LEU A 114 0.44 -7.38 7.39
CA LEU A 114 -0.56 -7.51 8.45
C LEU A 114 -0.14 -8.56 9.49
N ASP A 115 0.34 -9.72 9.04
CA ASP A 115 0.79 -10.80 9.92
C ASP A 115 1.98 -10.34 10.77
N ALA A 116 2.96 -9.66 10.17
CA ALA A 116 4.11 -9.13 10.89
C ALA A 116 3.70 -8.09 11.96
N ILE A 117 2.77 -7.18 11.65
CA ILE A 117 2.25 -6.20 12.62
C ILE A 117 1.48 -6.90 13.74
N THR A 118 0.66 -7.89 13.40
CA THR A 118 -0.13 -8.68 14.37
C THR A 118 0.77 -9.44 15.35
N MET A 119 1.93 -9.93 14.88
CA MET A 119 2.92 -10.61 15.71
C MET A 119 3.88 -9.65 16.42
N SER A 120 3.73 -8.33 16.24
CA SER A 120 4.68 -7.31 16.71
C SER A 120 6.13 -7.58 16.26
N ASP A 121 6.32 -8.17 15.07
CA ASP A 121 7.64 -8.35 14.47
C ASP A 121 8.00 -7.11 13.63
N LEU A 122 8.66 -6.17 14.29
CA LEU A 122 9.08 -4.89 13.72
C LEU A 122 9.93 -5.05 12.46
N ASP A 123 10.88 -5.99 12.46
CA ASP A 123 11.80 -6.16 11.36
C ASP A 123 11.13 -6.88 10.17
N ALA A 124 10.23 -7.82 10.45
CA ALA A 124 9.43 -8.45 9.40
C ALA A 124 8.46 -7.45 8.74
N ALA A 125 7.82 -6.58 9.54
CA ALA A 125 6.90 -5.57 9.03
C ALA A 125 7.62 -4.58 8.08
N GLU A 126 8.82 -4.13 8.46
CA GLU A 126 9.64 -3.28 7.60
C GLU A 126 10.04 -4.01 6.30
N ARG A 127 10.56 -5.23 6.40
CA ARG A 127 11.03 -5.99 5.23
C ARG A 127 9.89 -6.30 4.25
N ALA A 128 8.74 -6.75 4.75
CA ALA A 128 7.58 -7.06 3.92
C ALA A 128 7.08 -5.80 3.18
N THR A 129 7.01 -4.67 3.87
CA THR A 129 6.59 -3.39 3.28
C THR A 129 7.59 -2.90 2.25
N ARG A 130 8.90 -3.05 2.52
CA ARG A 130 9.96 -2.73 1.54
C ARG A 130 9.83 -3.57 0.27
N ALA A 131 9.50 -4.85 0.39
CA ALA A 131 9.28 -5.72 -0.76
C ALA A 131 8.06 -5.30 -1.59
N LEU A 132 6.97 -4.88 -0.94
CA LEU A 132 5.76 -4.39 -1.59
C LEU A 132 6.01 -3.10 -2.41
N VAL A 133 6.61 -2.08 -1.79
CA VAL A 133 6.85 -0.79 -2.46
C VAL A 133 7.88 -0.89 -3.58
N LEU A 134 8.93 -1.71 -3.43
CA LEU A 134 9.92 -1.93 -4.50
C LEU A 134 9.41 -2.85 -5.61
N GLY A 135 8.52 -3.80 -5.28
CA GLY A 135 7.79 -4.58 -6.27
C GLY A 135 6.95 -3.68 -7.17
N SER A 136 6.32 -2.66 -6.59
CA SER A 136 5.52 -1.66 -7.29
C SER A 136 6.35 -0.77 -8.25
N ASP A 137 7.62 -0.47 -7.95
CA ASP A 137 8.50 0.33 -8.83
C ASP A 137 8.88 -0.37 -10.14
N ARG A 138 8.98 -1.70 -10.09
CA ARG A 138 9.43 -2.50 -11.24
C ARG A 138 8.45 -2.43 -12.42
N VAL A 139 7.22 -2.02 -12.16
CA VAL A 139 6.14 -1.80 -13.14
C VAL A 139 6.27 -0.44 -13.83
N ILE A 140 6.58 0.62 -13.08
CA ILE A 140 6.68 1.98 -13.62
C ILE A 140 7.88 2.10 -14.56
N SER A 141 8.99 1.41 -14.26
CA SER A 141 10.17 1.42 -15.12
C SER A 141 10.06 0.54 -16.38
N GLN A 142 9.03 -0.32 -16.51
CA GLN A 142 8.85 -1.18 -17.69
C GLN A 142 7.87 -0.63 -18.73
N ALA A 143 7.19 0.48 -18.45
CA ALA A 143 6.33 1.17 -19.43
C ALA A 143 7.10 2.15 -20.33
N ALA A 144 8.40 2.29 -20.16
CA ALA A 144 9.25 3.24 -20.89
C ALA A 144 10.39 2.57 -21.65
N PHE A 145 10.08 1.62 -22.56
CA PHE A 145 10.93 1.28 -23.71
C PHE A 145 10.10 0.76 -24.88
#